data_AF-A0A968WMF2-F1
#
_entry.id   AF-A0A968WMF2-F1
#
_cell.length_a   1.000
_cell.length_b   1.000
_cell.length_c   1.000
_cell.angle_alpha   90.00
_cell.angle_beta   90.00
_cell.angle_gamma   90.00
#
_symmetry.space_group_name_H-M   'P 1'
#
loop_
_entity.id
_entity.type
_entity.pdbx_description
1 polymer ?
#
loop_
_entity_poly.entity_id
_entity_poly.type
_entity_poly.pdbx_seq_one_letter_code
_entity_poly.pdbx_strand_id
1 'polypeptide(L)'
;MKRIFEEMQDDENNPVFTALNTIKTVHFARFVFLDTETDSPKLLVVTTYDGDEDEYFDDFLASPTAAPVFDRILSHIKDAPFLPVTENKEEFKKYLREENGKLPALLFYSAYPNKTVETILGGSGW
;
A
#
# COMPACT_ATOMS: atom_id res chain seq x y z
N MET A 1 4.34 -0.55 18.46
CA MET A 1 5.00 0.47 17.62
C MET A 1 6.22 -0.08 16.90
N LYS A 2 7.25 -0.63 17.57
CA LYS A 2 8.52 -1.01 16.90
C LYS A 2 8.49 -2.24 15.98
N ARG A 3 7.75 -3.31 16.33
CA ARG A 3 7.96 -4.62 15.70
C ARG A 3 7.65 -4.71 14.20
N ILE A 4 6.52 -4.19 13.72
CA ILE A 4 6.19 -4.28 12.27
C ILE A 4 7.13 -3.44 11.41
N PHE A 5 7.57 -2.28 11.91
CA PHE A 5 8.48 -1.42 11.17
C PHE A 5 9.93 -1.91 11.19
N GLU A 6 10.34 -2.58 12.28
CA GLU A 6 11.58 -3.36 12.31
C GLU A 6 11.52 -4.53 11.32
N GLU A 7 10.39 -5.26 11.26
CA GLU A 7 10.15 -6.31 10.26
C GLU A 7 10.18 -5.76 8.82
N MET A 8 9.74 -4.52 8.59
CA MET A 8 9.83 -3.87 7.28
C MET A 8 11.26 -3.50 6.85
N GLN A 9 12.23 -3.50 7.77
CA GLN A 9 13.64 -3.27 7.47
C GLN A 9 14.39 -4.57 7.14
N ASP A 10 13.78 -5.73 7.36
CA ASP A 10 14.34 -7.03 6.97
C ASP A 10 14.05 -7.30 5.49
N ASP A 11 15.04 -7.07 4.62
CA ASP A 11 14.90 -7.26 3.18
C ASP A 11 14.45 -8.68 2.78
N GLU A 12 14.78 -9.71 3.58
CA GLU A 12 14.43 -11.10 3.27
C GLU A 12 13.03 -11.47 3.76
N ASN A 13 12.62 -10.99 4.94
CA ASN A 13 11.38 -11.41 5.60
C ASN A 13 10.34 -10.29 5.75
N ASN A 14 10.46 -9.21 4.97
CA ASN A 14 9.54 -8.09 5.03
C ASN A 14 8.08 -8.53 4.72
N PRO A 15 7.15 -8.48 5.69
CA PRO A 15 5.78 -8.94 5.49
C PRO A 15 5.00 -8.03 4.53
N VAL A 16 5.37 -6.74 4.45
CA VAL A 16 4.77 -5.77 3.52
C VAL A 16 5.21 -6.06 2.09
N PHE A 17 6.49 -6.36 1.88
CA PHE A 17 7.00 -6.79 0.57
C PHE A 17 6.31 -8.08 0.11
N THR A 18 6.22 -9.07 0.99
CA THR A 18 5.52 -10.33 0.72
C THR A 18 4.05 -10.07 0.36
N ALA A 19 3.35 -9.26 1.14
CA ALA A 19 1.95 -8.89 0.89
C ALA A 19 1.75 -8.24 -0.49
N LEU A 20 2.54 -7.22 -0.82
CA LEU A 20 2.36 -6.47 -2.06
C LEU A 20 2.71 -7.30 -3.30
N ASN A 21 3.65 -8.24 -3.21
CA ASN A 21 3.92 -9.20 -4.29
C ASN A 21 2.74 -10.14 -4.61
N THR A 22 1.77 -10.27 -3.69
CA THR A 22 0.53 -11.02 -3.96
C THR A 22 -0.46 -10.23 -4.81
N ILE A 23 -0.38 -8.90 -4.81
CA ILE A 23 -1.29 -8.01 -5.53
C ILE A 23 -0.72 -7.79 -6.94
N LYS A 24 -1.30 -8.49 -7.92
CA LYS A 24 -0.75 -8.57 -9.29
C LYS A 24 -0.97 -7.33 -10.16
N THR A 25 -1.46 -6.25 -9.57
CA THR A 25 -1.64 -4.94 -10.20
C THR A 25 -0.63 -3.91 -9.68
N VAL A 26 0.18 -4.21 -8.66
CA VAL A 26 1.19 -3.28 -8.11
C VAL A 26 2.50 -3.37 -8.88
N HIS A 27 2.94 -2.24 -9.46
CA HIS A 27 4.28 -2.11 -10.05
C HIS A 27 5.33 -1.83 -8.97
N PHE A 28 5.07 -0.85 -8.11
CA PHE A 28 5.99 -0.43 -7.05
C PHE A 28 5.21 0.08 -5.84
N ALA A 29 5.81 -0.09 -4.66
CA ALA A 29 5.35 0.51 -3.43
C ALA A 29 6.54 1.02 -2.60
N ARG A 30 6.33 2.14 -1.91
CA ARG A 30 7.32 2.73 -1.00
C ARG A 30 6.64 3.13 0.31
N PHE A 31 7.32 2.86 1.41
CA PHE A 31 6.92 3.25 2.76
C PHE A 31 7.98 4.21 3.29
N VAL A 32 7.57 5.44 3.59
CA VAL A 32 8.48 6.51 3.99
C VAL A 32 7.96 7.15 5.26
N PHE A 33 8.82 7.24 6.26
CA PHE A 33 8.51 8.04 7.44
C PHE A 33 8.83 9.50 7.18
N LEU A 34 7.85 10.35 7.44
CA LEU A 34 7.96 11.79 7.40
C LEU A 34 7.87 12.34 8.82
N ASP A 35 8.40 13.56 9.02
CA ASP A 35 8.31 14.28 10.29
C ASP A 35 8.87 13.49 11.49
N THR A 36 9.94 12.69 11.29
CA THR A 36 10.50 11.76 12.30
C THR A 36 11.04 12.44 13.55
N GLU A 37 11.40 13.71 13.46
CA GLU A 37 11.91 14.51 14.57
C GLU A 37 10.79 15.15 15.42
N THR A 38 9.52 14.94 15.03
CA THR A 38 8.35 15.46 15.74
C THR A 38 7.73 14.40 16.67
N ASP A 39 6.81 14.83 17.53
CA ASP A 39 6.01 13.94 18.36
C ASP A 39 4.86 13.25 17.59
N SER A 40 4.68 13.58 16.30
CA SER A 40 3.64 13.01 15.43
C SER A 40 4.20 12.64 14.05
N PRO A 41 5.13 11.67 13.96
CA PRO A 41 5.65 11.20 12.69
C PRO A 41 4.53 10.63 11.83
N LYS A 42 4.68 10.74 10.51
CA LYS A 42 3.69 10.28 9.52
C LYS A 42 4.26 9.15 8.69
N LEU A 43 3.39 8.25 8.27
CA LEU A 43 3.74 7.22 7.28
C LEU A 43 3.16 7.64 5.94
N LEU A 44 4.03 7.83 4.94
CA LEU A 44 3.65 7.97 3.55
C LEU A 44 3.76 6.61 2.86
N VAL A 45 2.67 6.15 2.26
CA VAL A 45 2.64 4.98 1.38
C VAL A 45 2.43 5.48 -0.05
N VAL A 46 3.37 5.17 -0.94
CA VAL A 46 3.29 5.55 -2.35
C VAL A 46 3.24 4.29 -3.19
N THR A 47 2.16 4.09 -3.94
CA THR A 47 2.01 2.96 -4.85
C THR A 47 1.80 3.43 -6.29
N THR A 48 2.34 2.66 -7.22
CA THR A 48 2.04 2.76 -8.65
C THR A 48 1.48 1.42 -9.08
N TYR A 49 0.29 1.42 -9.68
CA TYR A 49 -0.49 0.23 -9.96
C TYR A 49 -1.26 0.36 -11.29
N ASP A 50 -1.76 -0.77 -11.77
CA ASP A 50 -2.68 -0.84 -12.90
C ASP A 50 -4.11 -0.48 -12.48
N GLY A 51 -4.89 0.08 -13.41
CA GLY A 51 -6.30 0.39 -13.17
C GLY A 51 -6.52 1.70 -12.42
N ASP A 52 -7.71 1.85 -11.87
CA ASP A 52 -8.10 3.00 -11.04
C ASP A 52 -7.92 2.74 -9.54
N GLU A 53 -8.13 3.78 -8.72
CA GLU A 53 -7.93 3.68 -7.28
C GLU A 53 -8.91 2.71 -6.60
N ASP A 54 -10.12 2.56 -7.11
CA ASP A 54 -11.15 1.72 -6.51
C ASP A 54 -10.89 0.24 -6.77
N GLU A 55 -10.49 -0.09 -8.00
CA GLU A 55 -10.00 -1.42 -8.36
C GLU A 55 -8.79 -1.81 -7.51
N TYR A 56 -7.83 -0.90 -7.34
CA TYR A 56 -6.66 -1.14 -6.49
C TYR A 56 -7.02 -1.36 -5.01
N PHE A 57 -7.95 -0.58 -4.46
CA PHE A 57 -8.42 -0.78 -3.09
C PHE A 57 -9.15 -2.13 -2.93
N ASP A 58 -9.90 -2.56 -3.94
CA ASP A 58 -10.56 -3.87 -3.91
C ASP A 58 -9.59 -5.04 -4.00
N ASP A 59 -8.57 -4.94 -4.87
CA ASP A 59 -7.47 -5.92 -4.95
C ASP A 59 -6.76 -6.05 -3.60
N PHE A 60 -6.51 -4.92 -2.94
CA PHE A 60 -5.93 -4.89 -1.62
C PHE A 60 -6.80 -5.60 -0.58
N LEU A 61 -8.09 -5.26 -0.52
CA LEU A 61 -9.07 -5.84 0.41
C LEU A 61 -9.32 -7.33 0.16
N ALA A 62 -9.16 -7.79 -1.08
CA ALA A 62 -9.32 -9.19 -1.45
C ALA A 62 -8.09 -10.04 -1.10
N SER A 63 -6.92 -9.43 -0.91
CA SER A 63 -5.69 -10.18 -0.59
C SER A 63 -5.69 -10.69 0.85
N PRO A 64 -5.63 -12.03 1.07
CA PRO A 64 -5.61 -12.61 2.41
C PRO A 64 -4.28 -12.38 3.14
N THR A 65 -3.25 -11.91 2.43
CA THR A 65 -1.95 -11.58 3.00
C THR A 65 -1.82 -10.07 3.21
N ALA A 66 -2.30 -9.26 2.28
CA ALA A 66 -2.10 -7.81 2.35
C ALA A 66 -3.02 -7.14 3.39
N ALA A 67 -4.31 -7.48 3.40
CA ALA A 67 -5.26 -6.84 4.32
C ALA A 67 -4.85 -6.97 5.80
N PRO A 68 -4.47 -8.16 6.32
CA PRO A 68 -4.02 -8.27 7.71
C PRO A 68 -2.72 -7.51 8.01
N VAL A 69 -1.82 -7.37 7.03
CA VAL A 69 -0.59 -6.60 7.20
C VAL A 69 -0.89 -5.11 7.33
N PHE A 70 -1.80 -4.56 6.52
CA PHE A 70 -2.18 -3.16 6.70
C PHE A 70 -3.07 -2.93 7.91
N ASP A 71 -3.91 -3.88 8.32
CA ASP A 71 -4.60 -3.79 9.63
C ASP A 71 -3.58 -3.57 10.75
N ARG A 72 -2.46 -4.31 10.74
CA ARG A 72 -1.37 -4.13 11.71
C ARG A 72 -0.73 -2.74 11.60
N ILE A 73 -0.51 -2.22 10.39
CA ILE A 73 0.05 -0.88 10.18
C ILE A 73 -0.93 0.19 10.71
N LEU A 74 -2.20 0.11 10.30
CA LEU A 74 -3.27 1.03 10.68
C LEU A 74 -3.55 1.04 12.18
N SER A 75 -3.33 -0.09 12.88
CA SER A 75 -3.41 -0.15 14.34
C SER A 75 -2.42 0.76 15.07
N HIS A 76 -1.43 1.31 14.35
CA HIS A 76 -0.47 2.29 14.84
C HIS A 76 -0.70 3.70 14.31
N ILE A 77 -1.68 3.90 13.42
CA ILE A 77 -2.02 5.21 12.88
C ILE A 77 -3.12 5.83 13.75
N LYS A 78 -2.90 7.08 14.16
CA LYS A 78 -3.89 7.84 14.90
C LYS A 78 -5.07 8.16 13.98
N ASP A 79 -6.29 8.04 14.50
CA ASP A 79 -7.54 8.31 13.78
C ASP A 79 -7.74 7.42 12.53
N ALA A 80 -7.15 6.22 12.54
CA ALA A 80 -7.36 5.18 11.53
C ALA A 80 -8.83 4.71 11.47
N PRO A 81 -9.29 4.14 10.33
CA PRO A 81 -10.64 3.60 10.21
C PRO A 81 -10.81 2.34 11.08
N PHE A 82 -12.06 1.88 11.26
CA PHE A 82 -12.31 0.66 12.01
C PHE A 82 -11.63 -0.57 11.39
N LEU A 83 -11.03 -1.38 12.26
CA LEU A 83 -10.35 -2.63 11.91
C LEU A 83 -11.21 -3.84 12.33
N PRO A 84 -11.16 -4.96 11.59
CA PRO A 84 -10.37 -5.17 10.38
C PRO A 84 -10.99 -4.43 9.17
N VAL A 85 -10.15 -3.93 8.26
CA VAL A 85 -10.62 -3.15 7.10
C VAL A 85 -11.51 -3.97 6.15
N THR A 86 -11.35 -5.29 6.14
CA THR A 86 -12.15 -6.21 5.32
C THR A 86 -13.61 -6.29 5.74
N GLU A 87 -13.92 -5.96 7.01
CA GLU A 87 -15.28 -5.87 7.54
C GLU A 87 -15.86 -4.44 7.40
N ASN A 88 -15.00 -3.44 7.19
CA ASN A 88 -15.35 -2.01 7.17
C ASN A 88 -14.92 -1.33 5.84
N LYS A 89 -15.13 -2.02 4.72
CA LYS A 89 -14.56 -1.69 3.40
C LYS A 89 -14.83 -0.25 2.94
N GLU A 90 -16.09 0.19 3.01
CA GLU A 90 -16.48 1.52 2.54
C GLU A 90 -15.88 2.64 3.39
N GLU A 91 -15.80 2.44 4.70
CA GLU A 91 -15.17 3.39 5.61
C GLU A 91 -13.66 3.45 5.39
N PHE A 92 -13.04 2.30 5.17
CA PHE A 92 -11.63 2.23 4.80
C PHE A 92 -11.34 2.96 3.47
N LYS A 93 -12.10 2.69 2.41
CA LYS A 93 -11.96 3.39 1.13
C LYS A 93 -12.17 4.89 1.28
N LYS A 94 -13.17 5.31 2.06
CA LYS A 94 -13.41 6.72 2.36
C LYS A 94 -12.21 7.36 3.07
N TYR A 95 -11.68 6.71 4.11
CA TYR A 95 -10.49 7.16 4.83
C TYR A 95 -9.30 7.33 3.87
N LEU A 96 -9.03 6.35 3.00
CA LEU A 96 -7.94 6.45 2.03
C LEU A 96 -8.11 7.62 1.06
N ARG A 97 -9.31 7.85 0.52
CA ARG A 97 -9.58 8.98 -0.37
C ARG A 97 -9.38 10.33 0.35
N GLU A 98 -9.82 10.42 1.60
CA GLU A 98 -9.62 11.62 2.43
C GLU A 98 -8.13 11.88 2.71
N GLU A 99 -7.35 10.86 3.06
CA GLU A 99 -5.90 10.99 3.29
C GLU A 99 -5.12 11.28 1.98
N ASN A 100 -5.44 10.58 0.89
CA ASN A 100 -4.82 10.80 -0.42
C ASN A 100 -5.10 12.22 -0.95
N GLY A 101 -6.28 12.77 -0.67
CA GLY A 101 -6.64 14.14 -1.06
C GLY A 101 -5.78 15.23 -0.38
N LYS A 102 -5.16 14.93 0.76
CA LYS A 102 -4.27 15.89 1.47
C LYS A 102 -2.91 16.03 0.80
N LEU A 103 -2.47 15.00 0.08
CA LEU A 103 -1.19 14.99 -0.62
C LEU A 103 -1.33 14.24 -1.96
N PRO A 104 -1.93 14.87 -2.99
CA PRO A 104 -2.13 14.23 -4.27
C PRO A 104 -0.80 13.93 -4.96
N ALA A 105 -0.73 12.78 -5.65
CA ALA A 105 0.43 12.44 -6.48
C ALA A 105 0.53 13.43 -7.65
N LEU A 106 1.55 14.29 -7.63
CA LEU A 106 1.72 15.35 -8.65
C LEU A 106 2.40 14.86 -9.92
N LEU A 107 3.25 13.84 -9.82
CA LEU A 107 4.00 13.29 -10.95
C LEU A 107 4.48 11.88 -10.63
N PHE A 108 4.38 10.97 -11.61
CA PHE A 108 5.13 9.73 -11.61
C PHE A 108 5.66 9.45 -13.02
N TYR A 109 6.69 8.60 -13.10
CA TYR A 109 7.28 8.16 -14.35
C TYR A 109 6.96 6.69 -14.58
N SER A 110 6.59 6.34 -15.81
CA SER A 110 6.54 4.96 -16.27
C SER A 110 7.28 4.85 -17.61
N ALA A 111 8.24 3.93 -17.67
CA ALA A 111 8.93 3.62 -18.94
C ALA A 111 8.00 2.91 -19.93
N TYR A 112 6.97 2.22 -19.42
CA TYR A 112 6.00 1.44 -20.20
C TYR A 112 4.58 1.78 -19.77
N PRO A 113 4.08 3.01 -20.04
CA PRO A 113 2.80 3.48 -19.50
C PRO A 113 1.58 2.69 -19.99
N ASN A 114 1.74 1.88 -21.05
CA ASN A 114 0.66 1.08 -21.65
C ASN A 114 0.81 -0.43 -21.38
N LYS A 115 1.60 -0.82 -20.37
CA LYS A 115 1.83 -2.23 -20.03
C LYS A 115 1.41 -2.49 -18.59
N THR A 116 0.51 -3.46 -18.42
CA THR A 116 0.12 -3.97 -17.11
C THR A 116 1.22 -4.84 -16.51
N VAL A 117 1.22 -5.00 -15.19
CA VAL A 117 2.07 -5.96 -14.47
C VAL A 117 1.86 -7.37 -15.03
N GLU A 118 0.61 -7.76 -15.28
CA GLU A 118 0.28 -9.04 -15.91
C GLU A 118 0.99 -9.22 -17.27
N THR A 119 0.95 -8.19 -18.12
CA THR A 119 1.63 -8.23 -19.42
C THR A 119 3.14 -8.34 -19.27
N ILE A 120 3.73 -7.64 -18.30
CA ILE A 120 5.17 -7.67 -18.02
C ILE A 120 5.60 -9.06 -17.54
N LEU A 121 4.85 -9.66 -16.61
CA LEU A 121 5.13 -10.98 -16.07
C LEU A 121 4.88 -12.10 -17.09
N GLY A 122 3.86 -11.99 -17.93
CA GLY A 122 3.58 -12.96 -18.99
C GLY A 122 4.52 -12.86 -20.19
N GLY A 123 5.13 -11.68 -20.41
CA GLY A 123 6.06 -11.41 -21.51
C GLY A 123 7.52 -11.72 -21.22
N SER A 124 7.87 -12.22 -20.03
CA SER A 124 9.26 -12.44 -19.59
C SER A 124 9.92 -13.69 -20.19
N GLY A 125 9.57 -14.07 -21.42
CA GLY A 125 10.20 -15.16 -22.17
C GLY A 125 11.55 -14.79 -22.78
N TRP A 126 12.43 -14.15 -21.99
CA TRP A 126 13.85 -13.98 -22.29
C TRP A 126 14.67 -15.10 -21.61
#